data_AF-A0AAV0LND0-F1
#
_entry.id   AF-A0AAV0LND0-F1
#
_cell.length_a   1.000
_cell.length_b   1.000
_cell.length_c   1.000
_cell.angle_alpha   90.00
_cell.angle_beta   90.00
_cell.angle_gamma   90.00
#
_symmetry.space_group_name_H-M   'P 1'
#
loop_
_entity.id
_entity.type
_entity.pdbx_description
1 polymer ?
#
loop_
_entity_poly.entity_id
_entity_poly.type
_entity_poly.pdbx_seq_one_letter_code
_entity_poly.pdbx_strand_id
1 'polypeptide(L)'
;MVDRTSAGSYLKDMKAYGAAGQAYMNWAAKVAVGLDTGVPWVMCKEDDAPHPVINACNGFYCDDLTPNKPYKPALWTEAWTGW
;
A
#
# COMPACT_ATOMS: atom_id res chain seq x y z
N MET A 1 -4.36 10.10 -24.16
CA MET A 1 -4.85 8.91 -23.43
C MET A 1 -3.68 8.36 -22.63
N VAL A 2 -3.52 8.78 -21.37
CA VAL A 2 -2.59 8.09 -20.47
C VAL A 2 -3.26 6.78 -20.11
N ASP A 3 -2.58 5.68 -20.42
CA ASP A 3 -3.06 4.33 -20.18
C ASP A 3 -3.35 4.15 -18.68
N ARG A 4 -4.57 3.71 -18.34
CA ARG A 4 -5.05 3.54 -16.96
C ARG A 4 -4.48 2.29 -16.27
N THR A 5 -3.33 1.78 -16.73
CA THR A 5 -2.79 0.47 -16.35
C THR A 5 -1.94 0.48 -15.09
N SER A 6 -1.47 1.63 -14.61
CA SER A 6 -0.64 1.73 -13.39
C SER A 6 -1.46 1.65 -12.08
N ALA A 7 -2.74 2.01 -12.10
CA ALA A 7 -3.68 1.69 -11.01
C ALA A 7 -3.98 0.16 -10.90
N GLY A 8 -3.54 -0.63 -11.88
CA GLY A 8 -3.77 -2.07 -11.93
C GLY A 8 -2.68 -2.92 -11.27
N SER A 9 -1.53 -2.36 -10.86
CA SER A 9 -0.39 -3.16 -10.35
C SER A 9 -0.35 -3.35 -8.84
N TYR A 10 -0.88 -2.43 -8.04
CA TYR A 10 -0.76 -2.48 -6.57
C TYR A 10 -1.78 -3.41 -5.90
N LEU A 11 -2.89 -3.73 -6.57
CA LEU A 11 -3.85 -4.75 -6.12
C LEU A 11 -3.48 -6.19 -6.52
N LYS A 12 -2.38 -6.42 -7.23
CA LYS A 12 -2.09 -7.74 -7.84
C LYS A 12 -1.79 -8.81 -6.80
N ASP A 13 -1.05 -8.49 -5.76
CA ASP A 13 -0.54 -9.50 -4.82
C ASP A 13 -1.65 -9.99 -3.88
N MET A 14 -2.42 -9.09 -3.25
CA MET A 14 -3.59 -9.50 -2.45
C MET A 14 -4.65 -10.22 -3.30
N LYS A 15 -4.95 -9.73 -4.52
CA LYS A 15 -5.95 -10.38 -5.40
C LYS A 15 -5.51 -11.77 -5.85
N ALA A 16 -4.21 -12.02 -6.00
CA ALA A 16 -3.70 -13.35 -6.35
C ALA A 16 -4.01 -14.41 -5.27
N TYR A 17 -4.08 -14.02 -4.00
CA TYR A 17 -4.36 -14.91 -2.87
C TYR A 17 -5.81 -14.85 -2.37
N GLY A 18 -6.68 -14.05 -3.01
CA GLY A 18 -8.10 -13.93 -2.69
C GLY A 18 -8.38 -13.60 -1.22
N ALA A 19 -9.44 -14.20 -0.67
CA ALA A 19 -9.89 -13.93 0.70
C ALA A 19 -8.84 -14.27 1.77
N ALA A 20 -8.00 -15.28 1.54
CA ALA A 20 -6.94 -15.66 2.47
C ALA A 20 -5.84 -14.58 2.52
N GLY A 21 -5.44 -14.04 1.37
CA GLY A 21 -4.50 -12.91 1.29
C GLY A 21 -5.03 -11.68 2.02
N GLN A 22 -6.29 -11.34 1.78
CA GLN A 22 -6.93 -10.21 2.48
C GLN A 22 -7.00 -10.42 4.00
N ALA A 23 -7.33 -11.64 4.46
CA ALA A 23 -7.33 -11.97 5.88
C ALA A 23 -5.92 -11.83 6.49
N TYR A 24 -4.88 -12.26 5.76
CA TYR A 24 -3.49 -12.12 6.19
C TYR A 24 -3.06 -10.66 6.30
N MET A 25 -3.32 -9.83 5.29
CA MET A 25 -2.92 -8.42 5.31
C MET A 25 -3.61 -7.65 6.45
N ASN A 26 -4.89 -7.92 6.68
CA ASN A 26 -5.62 -7.36 7.81
C ASN A 26 -5.05 -7.82 9.17
N TRP A 27 -4.71 -9.11 9.29
CA TRP A 27 -4.05 -9.64 10.49
C TRP A 27 -2.69 -9.00 10.72
N ALA A 28 -1.85 -8.91 9.69
CA ALA A 28 -0.51 -8.34 9.77
C ALA A 28 -0.55 -6.87 10.21
N ALA A 29 -1.44 -6.07 9.61
CA ALA A 29 -1.65 -4.68 10.01
C ALA A 29 -2.13 -4.55 11.46
N LYS A 30 -3.06 -5.41 11.90
CA LYS A 30 -3.55 -5.44 13.28
C LYS A 30 -2.42 -5.78 14.27
N VAL A 31 -1.57 -6.75 13.93
CA VAL A 31 -0.41 -7.11 14.75
C VAL A 31 0.54 -5.92 14.86
N ALA A 32 0.93 -5.31 13.73
CA ALA A 32 1.85 -4.18 13.70
C ALA A 32 1.36 -2.99 14.53
N VAL A 33 0.10 -2.57 14.32
CA VAL A 33 -0.52 -1.47 15.07
C VAL A 33 -0.65 -1.81 16.56
N GLY A 34 -0.94 -3.07 16.90
CA GLY A 34 -1.05 -3.53 18.28
C GLY A 34 0.26 -3.55 19.07
N LEU A 35 1.42 -3.39 18.41
CA LEU A 35 2.71 -3.24 19.09
C LEU A 35 2.91 -1.85 19.71
N ASP A 36 2.00 -0.90 19.44
CA ASP A 36 1.95 0.44 20.04
C ASP A 36 3.32 1.16 20.04
N THR A 37 3.95 1.23 18.87
CA THR A 37 5.28 1.82 18.70
C THR A 37 5.29 3.35 18.85
N GLY A 38 4.14 3.99 18.97
CA GLY A 38 3.99 5.45 19.06
C GLY A 38 4.20 6.20 17.74
N VAL A 39 4.44 5.50 16.62
CA VAL A 39 4.65 6.09 15.29
C VAL A 39 3.79 5.39 14.22
N PRO A 40 3.50 6.04 13.07
CA PRO A 40 2.67 5.46 12.03
C PRO A 40 3.31 4.24 11.35
N TRP A 41 2.47 3.30 10.93
CA TRP A 41 2.85 2.17 10.08
C TRP A 41 2.54 2.45 8.61
N VAL A 42 3.38 1.89 7.73
CA VAL A 42 3.25 2.01 6.28
C VAL A 42 3.27 0.62 5.66
N MET A 43 2.41 0.38 4.66
CA MET A 43 2.46 -0.79 3.79
C MET A 43 2.63 -0.33 2.35
N CYS A 44 3.74 -0.74 1.74
CA CYS A 44 4.01 -0.43 0.34
C CYS A 44 3.24 -1.39 -0.56
N LYS A 45 2.77 -0.86 -1.70
CA LYS A 45 2.01 -1.62 -2.72
C LYS A 45 0.76 -2.33 -2.18
N GLU A 46 0.11 -1.74 -1.17
CA GLU A 46 -1.12 -2.29 -0.58
C GLU A 46 -2.24 -1.25 -0.66
N ASP A 47 -3.00 -1.25 -1.75
CA ASP A 47 -4.06 -0.26 -2.00
C ASP A 47 -5.18 -0.30 -0.95
N ASP A 48 -5.47 -1.49 -0.42
CA ASP A 48 -6.50 -1.69 0.61
C ASP A 48 -5.91 -1.68 2.04
N ALA A 49 -4.75 -1.05 2.25
CA ALA A 49 -4.11 -0.97 3.57
C ALA A 49 -5.09 -0.48 4.65
N PRO A 50 -5.36 -1.31 5.68
CA PRO A 50 -6.38 -1.01 6.68
C PRO A 50 -5.94 0.15 7.57
N HIS A 51 -6.91 0.96 8.00
CA HIS A 51 -6.64 2.04 8.94
C HIS A 51 -6.07 1.48 10.27
N PRO A 52 -5.07 2.14 10.90
CA PRO A 52 -4.42 3.42 10.57
C PRO A 52 -3.22 3.36 9.63
N VAL A 53 -2.91 2.21 9.03
CA VAL A 53 -1.73 2.02 8.17
C VAL A 53 -1.82 2.87 6.90
N ILE A 54 -0.73 3.50 6.51
CA ILE A 54 -0.62 4.34 5.31
C ILE A 54 -0.24 3.47 4.11
N ASN A 55 -0.98 3.56 3.00
CA ASN A 55 -0.57 2.92 1.75
C ASN A 55 0.49 3.77 1.04
N ALA A 56 1.49 3.11 0.46
CA ALA A 56 2.61 3.77 -0.21
C ALA A 56 2.93 3.14 -1.56
N CYS A 57 3.58 3.91 -2.43
CA CYS A 57 3.98 3.53 -3.78
C CYS A 57 5.46 3.12 -3.85
N ASN A 58 5.76 2.17 -4.74
CA ASN A 58 7.13 1.77 -5.11
C ASN A 58 7.22 1.73 -6.63
N GLY A 59 8.29 2.28 -7.19
CA GLY A 59 8.48 2.34 -8.64
C GLY A 59 9.59 3.30 -9.04
N PHE A 60 9.81 3.41 -10.36
CA PHE A 60 10.55 4.52 -10.95
C PHE A 60 9.75 5.83 -10.93
N TYR A 61 8.42 5.72 -10.95
CA TYR A 61 7.47 6.82 -10.95
C TYR A 61 6.32 6.47 -10.01
N CYS A 62 5.82 7.47 -9.29
CA CYS A 62 4.74 7.37 -8.31
C CYS A 62 3.85 8.62 -8.32
N ASP A 63 3.91 9.43 -9.38
CA ASP A 63 3.13 10.65 -9.55
C ASP A 63 1.62 10.40 -9.69
N ASP A 64 1.23 9.15 -9.95
CA ASP A 64 -0.15 8.69 -10.04
C ASP A 64 -0.73 8.13 -8.72
N LEU A 65 0.07 8.05 -7.65
CA LEU A 65 -0.39 7.55 -6.36
C LEU A 65 -1.50 8.46 -5.81
N THR A 66 -2.69 7.87 -5.62
CA THR A 66 -3.76 8.45 -4.80
C THR A 66 -3.86 7.65 -3.50
N PRO A 67 -3.68 8.27 -2.32
CA PRO A 67 -3.85 7.58 -1.04
C PRO A 67 -5.26 6.99 -0.90
N ASN A 68 -5.39 5.84 -0.25
CA ASN A 68 -6.66 5.11 -0.18
C ASN A 68 -7.72 5.76 0.74
N LYS A 69 -7.33 6.85 1.42
CA LYS A 69 -8.19 7.73 2.22
C LYS A 69 -7.70 9.19 2.09
N PRO A 70 -8.61 10.18 2.10
CA PRO A 70 -8.25 11.58 1.85
C PRO A 70 -7.37 12.21 2.94
N TYR A 71 -7.34 11.63 4.14
CA TYR A 71 -6.53 12.12 5.27
C TYR A 71 -5.16 11.44 5.36
N LYS A 72 -4.83 10.48 4.48
CA LYS A 72 -3.53 9.84 4.44
C LYS A 72 -2.61 10.59 3.46
N PRO A 73 -1.32 10.78 3.78
CA PRO A 73 -0.38 11.39 2.86
C PRO A 73 -0.05 10.44 1.70
N ALA A 74 0.38 11.01 0.57
CA ALA A 74 1.02 10.25 -0.49
C ALA A 74 2.49 10.00 -0.10
N LEU A 75 2.93 8.74 -0.13
CA LEU A 75 4.28 8.32 0.22
C LEU A 75 4.89 7.46 -0.89
N TRP A 76 6.13 7.75 -1.24
CA TRP A 76 6.94 6.95 -2.16
C TRP A 76 8.05 6.27 -1.35
N THR A 77 7.87 4.98 -1.07
CA THR A 77 8.76 4.21 -0.19
C THR A 77 9.99 3.66 -0.91
N GLU A 78 9.88 3.35 -2.20
CA GLU A 78 11.02 2.88 -3.00
C GLU A 78 11.10 3.64 -4.33
N ALA A 79 11.94 4.69 -4.35
CA ALA A 79 12.32 5.40 -5.56
C ALA A 79 13.42 4.64 -6.29
N TRP A 80 13.02 3.72 -7.16
CA TRP A 80 13.96 2.84 -7.84
C TRP A 80 14.94 3.66 -8.69
N THR A 81 16.22 3.57 -8.36
CA THR A 81 17.32 4.23 -9.08
C THR A 81 18.02 3.31 -10.07
N GLY A 82 17.54 2.07 -10.19
CA GLY A 82 18.16 0.98 -10.94
C GLY A 82 17.35 -0.31 -10.78
N TRP A 83 17.98 -1.44 -11.09
CA TRP A 83 17.41 -2.79 -10.95
C TRP A 83 18.40 -3.75 -10.31
#